data_AF-A0A1A1Z2E2-F1
#
_entry.id   AF-A0A1A1Z2E2-F1
#
_cell.length_a   1.000
_cell.length_b   1.000
_cell.length_c   1.000
_cell.angle_alpha   90.00
_cell.angle_beta   90.00
_cell.angle_gamma   90.00
#
_symmetry.space_group_name_H-M   'P 1'
#
loop_
_entity.id
_entity.type
_entity.pdbx_description
1 polymer ?
#
loop_
_entity_poly.entity_id
_entity_poly.type
_entity_poly.pdbx_seq_one_letter_code
_entity_poly.pdbx_strand_id
1 'polypeptide(L)'
;MKAWRNQAQPTIDKMNDAMAWFEGAVRTDDYAGAQNACRSFADGVSRLEQELPSPDDDVTAVLREAVGHFRDFDRECVTVNPAMTQDQANTVVSYRDQGVERMEAAVAMMDRLEQQ
;
A
#
# COMPACT_ATOMS: atom_id res chain seq x y z
N MET A 1 6.92 -14.43 13.32
CA MET A 1 6.43 -13.36 12.43
C MET A 1 5.43 -12.41 13.10
N LYS A 2 4.77 -12.85 14.18
CA LYS A 2 3.83 -12.10 15.01
C LYS A 2 4.35 -10.78 15.55
N ALA A 3 5.61 -10.72 15.99
CA ALA A 3 6.22 -9.48 16.48
C ALA A 3 6.32 -8.41 15.38
N TRP A 4 6.78 -8.81 14.18
CA TRP A 4 6.80 -7.94 13.01
C TRP A 4 5.40 -7.47 12.62
N ARG A 5 4.42 -8.38 12.54
CA ARG A 5 3.03 -8.02 12.21
C ARG A 5 2.47 -6.97 13.17
N ASN A 6 2.66 -7.18 14.47
CA ASN A 6 2.20 -6.22 15.48
C ASN A 6 2.92 -4.86 15.36
N GLN A 7 4.18 -4.86 14.92
CA GLN A 7 4.94 -3.63 14.68
C GLN A 7 4.48 -2.90 13.42
N ALA A 8 4.22 -3.63 12.33
CA ALA A 8 3.83 -3.08 11.03
C ALA A 8 2.34 -2.71 10.96
N GLN A 9 1.48 -3.31 11.79
CA GLN A 9 0.03 -3.10 11.77
C GLN A 9 -0.38 -1.62 11.80
N PRO A 10 0.17 -0.76 12.68
CA PRO A 10 -0.20 0.66 12.70
C PRO A 10 0.19 1.41 11.42
N THR A 11 1.26 0.97 10.74
CA THR A 11 1.67 1.51 9.44
C THR A 11 0.68 1.09 8.35
N ILE A 12 0.30 -0.19 8.33
CA ILE A 12 -0.70 -0.75 7.39
C ILE A 12 -2.06 -0.08 7.58
N ASP A 13 -2.52 0.10 8.82
CA ASP A 13 -3.80 0.75 9.13
C ASP A 13 -3.83 2.19 8.60
N LYS A 14 -2.74 2.95 8.78
CA LYS A 14 -2.61 4.31 8.22
C LYS A 14 -2.63 4.34 6.70
N MET A 15 -2.00 3.36 6.06
CA MET A 15 -2.05 3.23 4.59
C MET A 15 -3.49 2.98 4.12
N ASN A 16 -4.23 2.11 4.82
CA ASN A 16 -5.64 1.86 4.52
C ASN A 16 -6.52 3.10 4.73
N ASP A 17 -6.31 3.85 5.81
CA ASP A 17 -7.02 5.10 6.08
C ASP A 17 -6.75 6.16 5.00
N ALA A 18 -5.48 6.29 4.57
CA ALA A 18 -5.10 7.18 3.47
C ALA A 18 -5.81 6.78 2.17
N MET A 19 -5.93 5.49 1.89
CA MET A 19 -6.66 5.02 0.70
C MET A 19 -8.16 5.31 0.78
N ALA A 20 -8.78 5.08 1.93
CA ALA A 20 -10.19 5.40 2.12
C ALA A 20 -10.46 6.90 1.94
N TRP A 21 -9.55 7.76 2.44
CA TRP A 21 -9.60 9.18 2.17
C TRP A 21 -9.47 9.46 0.67
N PHE A 22 -8.45 8.94 -0.01
CA PHE A 22 -8.24 9.15 -1.44
C PHE A 22 -9.51 8.86 -2.25
N GLU A 23 -10.14 7.70 -2.03
CA GLU A 23 -11.38 7.33 -2.70
C GLU A 23 -12.53 8.30 -2.41
N GLY A 24 -12.67 8.74 -1.16
CA GLY A 24 -13.66 9.75 -0.77
C GLY A 24 -13.43 11.09 -1.45
N ALA A 25 -12.17 11.55 -1.47
CA ALA A 25 -11.77 12.83 -2.05
C ALA A 25 -11.97 12.85 -3.57
N VAL A 26 -11.63 11.77 -4.27
CA VAL A 26 -11.90 11.63 -5.71
C VAL A 26 -13.41 11.67 -5.99
N ARG A 27 -14.25 11.03 -5.18
CA ARG A 27 -15.72 11.05 -5.35
C ARG A 27 -16.34 12.43 -5.13
N THR A 28 -15.68 13.31 -4.38
CA THR A 28 -16.16 14.67 -4.09
C THR A 28 -15.39 15.74 -4.85
N ASP A 29 -14.61 15.37 -5.86
CA ASP A 29 -13.76 16.27 -6.64
C ASP A 29 -12.76 17.10 -5.79
N ASP A 30 -12.40 16.60 -4.61
CA ASP A 30 -11.39 17.20 -3.72
C ASP A 30 -9.99 16.71 -4.09
N TYR A 31 -9.46 17.21 -5.20
CA TYR A 31 -8.13 16.80 -5.68
C TYR A 31 -6.98 17.20 -4.73
N ALA A 32 -7.17 18.24 -3.92
CA ALA A 32 -6.20 18.60 -2.87
C ALA A 32 -6.19 17.55 -1.76
N GLY A 33 -7.37 17.09 -1.33
CA GLY A 33 -7.53 15.96 -0.42
C GLY A 33 -6.94 14.67 -0.98
N ALA A 34 -7.19 14.37 -2.25
CA ALA A 34 -6.62 13.20 -2.92
C ALA A 34 -5.08 13.24 -2.92
N GLN A 35 -4.46 14.38 -3.26
CA GLN A 35 -3.00 14.52 -3.22
C GLN A 35 -2.43 14.38 -1.80
N ASN A 36 -3.12 14.91 -0.78
CA ASN A 36 -2.70 14.74 0.62
C ASN A 36 -2.77 13.27 1.07
N ALA A 37 -3.80 12.55 0.62
CA ALA A 37 -3.94 11.13 0.86
C ALA A 37 -2.82 10.33 0.19
N CYS A 38 -2.45 10.64 -1.07
CA CYS A 38 -1.31 10.01 -1.75
C CYS A 38 -0.01 10.16 -0.96
N ARG A 39 0.30 11.39 -0.47
CA ARG A 39 1.52 11.63 0.34
C ARG A 39 1.51 10.84 1.64
N SER A 40 0.37 10.79 2.32
CA SER A 40 0.22 10.02 3.57
C SER A 40 0.40 8.51 3.33
N PHE A 41 -0.07 8.02 2.19
CA PHE A 41 0.15 6.64 1.77
C PHE A 41 1.64 6.38 1.49
N ALA A 42 2.33 7.26 0.77
CA ALA A 42 3.76 7.17 0.46
C ALA A 42 4.65 7.11 1.71
N ASP A 43 4.33 7.92 2.72
CA ASP A 43 5.01 7.88 4.03
C ASP A 43 4.82 6.51 4.70
N GLY A 44 3.62 5.94 4.60
CA GLY A 44 3.31 4.59 5.07
C GLY A 44 4.12 3.51 4.35
N VAL A 45 4.21 3.58 3.01
CA VAL A 45 5.00 2.65 2.21
C VAL A 45 6.48 2.69 2.60
N SER A 46 7.03 3.89 2.74
CA SER A 46 8.43 4.10 3.14
C SER A 46 8.73 3.51 4.52
N ARG A 47 7.76 3.65 5.44
CA ARG A 47 7.87 3.07 6.79
C ARG A 47 7.74 1.55 6.77
N LEU A 48 6.80 1.01 6.00
CA LEU A 48 6.61 -0.43 5.85
C LEU A 48 7.88 -1.10 5.30
N GLU A 49 8.54 -0.45 4.34
CA GLU A 49 9.82 -0.92 3.78
C GLU A 49 10.95 -0.97 4.81
N GLN A 50 11.03 0.03 5.70
CA GLN A 50 12.01 0.05 6.80
C GLN A 50 11.70 -1.00 7.87
N GLU A 51 10.43 -1.36 8.01
CA GLU A 51 9.95 -2.31 8.99
C GLU A 51 9.95 -3.75 8.47
N LEU A 52 10.35 -4.03 7.22
CA LEU A 52 10.30 -5.38 6.62
C LEU A 52 10.89 -6.46 7.55
N PRO A 53 10.26 -7.64 7.63
CA PRO A 53 10.74 -8.70 8.50
C PRO A 53 12.10 -9.19 7.99
N SER A 54 12.99 -9.55 8.91
CA SER A 54 14.21 -10.32 8.62
C SER A 54 14.34 -11.42 9.70
N PRO A 55 14.94 -12.57 9.41
CA PRO A 55 15.70 -12.95 8.20
C PRO A 55 14.96 -13.88 7.21
N ASP A 56 13.63 -13.96 7.23
CA ASP A 56 12.90 -14.82 6.29
C ASP A 56 12.93 -14.21 4.88
N ASP A 57 13.86 -14.65 4.04
CA ASP A 57 14.12 -14.08 2.71
C ASP A 57 12.91 -14.23 1.77
N ASP A 58 12.15 -15.32 1.88
CA ASP A 58 10.98 -15.59 1.03
C ASP A 58 9.84 -14.62 1.36
N VAL A 59 9.50 -14.46 2.65
CA VAL A 59 8.49 -13.48 3.09
C VAL A 59 8.95 -12.06 2.78
N THR A 60 10.23 -11.77 2.99
CA THR A 60 10.82 -10.46 2.69
C THR A 60 10.71 -10.13 1.20
N ALA A 61 10.97 -11.09 0.32
CA ALA A 61 10.87 -10.90 -1.12
C ALA A 61 9.44 -10.52 -1.55
N VAL A 62 8.42 -11.25 -1.07
CA VAL A 62 7.02 -10.97 -1.39
C VAL A 62 6.58 -9.60 -0.84
N LEU A 63 7.01 -9.23 0.36
CA LEU A 63 6.72 -7.91 0.91
C LEU A 63 7.44 -6.78 0.16
N ARG A 64 8.64 -7.02 -0.38
CA ARG A 64 9.31 -6.06 -1.27
C ARG A 64 8.56 -5.88 -2.59
N GLU A 65 7.97 -6.93 -3.14
CA GLU A 65 7.08 -6.80 -4.31
C GLU A 65 5.86 -5.93 -3.97
N ALA A 66 5.25 -6.13 -2.79
CA ALA A 66 4.14 -5.29 -2.33
C ALA A 66 4.54 -3.80 -2.26
N VAL A 67 5.67 -3.51 -1.62
CA VAL A 67 6.24 -2.15 -1.54
C VAL A 67 6.52 -1.58 -2.92
N GLY A 68 7.00 -2.39 -3.86
CA GLY A 68 7.22 -1.99 -5.26
C GLY A 68 5.93 -1.50 -5.92
N HIS A 69 4.87 -2.31 -5.85
CA HIS A 69 3.56 -1.93 -6.39
C HIS A 69 2.98 -0.69 -5.70
N PHE A 70 3.14 -0.54 -4.39
CA PHE A 70 2.71 0.66 -3.68
C PHE A 70 3.50 1.92 -4.07
N ARG A 71 4.78 1.79 -4.43
CA ARG A 71 5.57 2.91 -4.98
C ARG A 71 5.14 3.29 -6.39
N ASP A 72 4.74 2.32 -7.21
CA ASP A 72 4.17 2.60 -8.53
C ASP A 72 2.82 3.33 -8.38
N PHE A 73 1.99 2.92 -7.40
CA PHE A 73 0.80 3.67 -7.02
C PHE A 73 1.15 5.11 -6.61
N ASP A 74 2.07 5.32 -5.68
CA ASP A 74 2.45 6.66 -5.20
C ASP A 74 2.87 7.60 -6.35
N ARG A 75 3.71 7.10 -7.27
CA ARG A 75 4.19 7.86 -8.43
C ARG A 75 3.04 8.38 -9.30
N GLU A 76 2.01 7.57 -9.50
CA GLU A 76 0.87 7.93 -10.35
C GLU A 76 -0.23 8.65 -9.56
N CYS A 77 -0.39 8.36 -8.28
CA CYS A 77 -1.43 8.92 -7.40
C CYS A 77 -1.35 10.44 -7.31
N VAL A 78 -0.13 11.00 -7.24
CA VAL A 78 0.06 12.46 -7.19
C VAL A 78 -0.32 13.20 -8.47
N THR A 79 -0.55 12.48 -9.57
CA THR A 79 -0.95 13.05 -10.87
C THR A 79 -2.47 13.18 -11.03
N VAL A 80 -3.24 12.71 -10.04
CA VAL A 80 -4.70 12.71 -10.02
C VAL A 80 -5.25 14.13 -10.13
N ASN A 81 -6.10 14.33 -11.14
CA ASN A 81 -6.65 15.63 -11.52
C ASN A 81 -8.02 15.47 -12.21
N PRO A 82 -8.81 16.56 -12.37
CA PRO A 82 -10.15 16.48 -12.95
C PRO A 82 -10.23 16.06 -14.43
N ALA A 83 -9.13 16.12 -15.17
CA ALA A 83 -9.08 15.71 -16.58
C ALA A 83 -8.71 14.22 -16.75
N MET A 84 -8.43 13.51 -15.65
CA MET A 84 -8.07 12.10 -15.69
C MET A 84 -9.25 11.24 -16.16
N THR A 85 -8.99 10.34 -17.11
CA THR A 85 -10.00 9.40 -17.57
C THR A 85 -10.20 8.27 -16.56
N GLN A 86 -11.35 7.59 -16.65
CA GLN A 86 -11.63 6.44 -15.80
C GLN A 86 -10.59 5.31 -15.98
N ASP A 87 -10.08 5.09 -17.20
CA ASP A 87 -9.04 4.09 -17.46
C ASP A 87 -7.69 4.45 -16.81
N GLN A 88 -7.35 5.75 -16.80
CA GLN A 88 -6.17 6.22 -16.09
C GLN A 88 -6.33 6.01 -14.57
N ALA A 89 -7.49 6.36 -14.01
CA ALA A 89 -7.78 6.13 -12.59
C ALA A 89 -7.74 4.63 -12.24
N ASN A 90 -8.30 3.76 -13.08
CA ASN A 90 -8.25 2.31 -12.90
C ASN A 90 -6.82 1.77 -12.93
N THR A 91 -5.95 2.33 -13.77
CA THR A 91 -4.53 1.97 -13.82
C THR A 91 -3.83 2.31 -12.51
N VAL A 92 -4.04 3.52 -11.97
CA VAL A 92 -3.50 3.91 -10.66
C VAL A 92 -3.97 2.93 -9.58
N VAL A 93 -5.27 2.67 -9.50
CA VAL A 93 -5.85 1.74 -8.52
C VAL A 93 -5.31 0.31 -8.69
N SER A 94 -4.99 -0.14 -9.91
CA SER A 94 -4.44 -1.48 -10.12
C SER A 94 -3.09 -1.72 -9.43
N TYR A 95 -2.23 -0.71 -9.33
CA TYR A 95 -0.97 -0.81 -8.61
C TYR A 95 -1.19 -0.99 -7.11
N ARG A 96 -2.19 -0.31 -6.54
CA ARG A 96 -2.61 -0.54 -5.16
C ARG A 96 -3.06 -1.98 -4.96
N ASP A 97 -3.96 -2.47 -5.81
CA ASP A 97 -4.53 -3.82 -5.68
C ASP A 97 -3.45 -4.90 -5.75
N GLN A 98 -2.49 -4.76 -6.66
CA GLN A 98 -1.33 -5.64 -6.74
C GLN A 98 -0.49 -5.62 -5.47
N GLY A 99 -0.28 -4.44 -4.87
CA GLY A 99 0.43 -4.33 -3.60
C GLY A 99 -0.31 -5.01 -2.45
N VAL A 100 -1.63 -4.84 -2.37
CA VAL A 100 -2.49 -5.50 -1.37
C VAL A 100 -2.45 -7.02 -1.55
N GLU A 101 -2.57 -7.52 -2.77
CA GLU A 101 -2.48 -8.96 -3.07
C GLU A 101 -1.15 -9.56 -2.58
N ARG A 102 -0.04 -8.87 -2.79
CA ARG A 102 1.27 -9.30 -2.28
C ARG A 102 1.36 -9.25 -0.76
N MET A 103 0.79 -8.25 -0.10
CA MET A 103 0.69 -8.21 1.36
C MET A 103 -0.10 -9.40 1.91
N GLU A 104 -1.25 -9.72 1.33
CA GLU A 104 -2.08 -10.86 1.71
C GLU A 104 -1.34 -12.19 1.52
N ALA A 105 -0.63 -12.34 0.39
CA ALA A 105 0.21 -13.50 0.13
C ALA A 105 1.31 -13.66 1.19
N ALA A 106 1.99 -12.56 1.56
CA ALA A 106 2.99 -12.58 2.61
C ALA A 106 2.40 -12.97 3.97
N VAL A 107 1.22 -12.46 4.34
CA VAL A 107 0.50 -12.83 5.57
C VAL A 107 0.18 -14.32 5.59
N ALA A 108 -0.32 -14.86 4.48
CA ALA A 108 -0.60 -16.29 4.36
C ALA A 108 0.67 -17.15 4.49
N MET A 109 1.81 -16.70 3.94
CA MET A 109 3.10 -17.39 4.13
C MET A 109 3.53 -17.38 5.59
N MET A 110 3.43 -16.22 6.26
CA MET A 110 3.76 -16.08 7.68
C MET A 110 2.92 -16.99 8.56
N ASP A 111 1.61 -17.12 8.28
CA ASP A 111 0.73 -18.01 9.04
C ASP A 111 1.11 -19.48 8.91
N ARG A 112 1.55 -19.91 7.72
CA ARG A 112 2.02 -21.29 7.51
C ARG A 112 3.31 -21.56 8.27
N LEU A 113 4.23 -20.59 8.32
CA LEU A 113 5.49 -20.72 9.05
C LEU A 113 5.27 -20.78 10.57
N GLU A 114 4.26 -20.10 11.10
CA GLU A 114 3.93 -20.13 12.54
C GLU A 114 3.19 -21.40 12.98
N GLN A 115 2.70 -22.21 12.03
CA GLN A 115 2.03 -23.49 12.29
C GLN A 115 2.97 -24.69 12.22
N GLN A 116 4.24 -24.49 11.84
CA GLN A 116 5.30 -25.51 11.78
C GLN A 116 6.12 -25.51 13.07
#